data_AF-A0A9D9ZDM3-F1
#
_entry.id   AF-A0A9D9ZDM3-F1
#
_cell.length_a   1.000
_cell.length_b   1.000
_cell.length_c   1.000
_cell.angle_alpha   90.00
_cell.angle_beta   90.00
_cell.angle_gamma   90.00
#
_symmetry.space_group_name_H-M   'P 1'
#
loop_
_entity.id
_entity.type
_entity.pdbx_description
1 polymer ?
#
loop_
_entity_poly.entity_id
_entity_poly.type
_entity_poly.pdbx_seq_one_letter_code
_entity_poly.pdbx_strand_id
1 'polypeptide(L)'
;KENIISTRKIPEKHNDIVKFGKSRNPINHPATMFRKSIICNIGGYRAIPFLEDYDLWVRAILNGAHLYNIQQSLLWFRLSDNAFLRRGGIDYAKNEIKFQQNLYKIGYISIINMYSNIFIRLIIRLLPNMIRKYIYVFRLRK
;
A
#
# COMPACT_ATOMS: atom_id res chain seq x y z
N LYS A 1 15.28 16.70 12.74
CA LYS A 1 15.61 15.55 11.87
C LYS A 1 16.32 14.42 12.64
N GLU A 2 16.42 14.49 13.96
CA GLU A 2 17.41 13.72 14.74
C GLU A 2 16.91 12.34 15.22
N ASN A 3 15.68 11.95 14.90
CA ASN A 3 15.12 10.66 15.32
C ASN A 3 14.47 9.92 14.13
N ILE A 4 15.29 9.56 13.15
CA ILE A 4 14.86 8.77 11.99
C ILE A 4 14.96 7.30 12.34
N ILE A 5 13.81 6.66 12.57
CA ILE A 5 13.75 5.25 12.97
C ILE A 5 13.71 4.30 11.75
N SER A 6 13.20 4.79 10.60
CA SER A 6 13.01 3.98 9.38
C SER A 6 12.71 4.85 8.16
N THR A 7 13.10 4.36 6.97
CA THR A 7 12.88 5.01 5.67
C THR A 7 12.17 4.06 4.70
N ARG A 8 10.94 4.39 4.28
CA ARG A 8 10.22 3.60 3.26
C ARG A 8 10.73 3.96 1.86
N LYS A 9 11.53 3.06 1.27
CA LYS A 9 11.90 3.11 -0.16
C LYS A 9 10.86 2.38 -1.00
N ILE A 10 10.60 2.90 -2.20
CA ILE A 10 9.67 2.35 -3.19
C ILE A 10 10.31 2.48 -4.59
N PRO A 11 9.99 1.58 -5.55
CA PRO A 11 10.66 1.57 -6.84
C PRO A 11 10.46 2.87 -7.62
N GLU A 12 11.47 3.27 -8.39
CA GLU A 12 11.49 4.54 -9.11
C GLU A 12 10.64 4.51 -10.39
N LYS A 13 10.85 3.50 -11.24
CA LYS A 13 10.32 3.44 -12.60
C LYS A 13 8.98 2.72 -12.64
N HIS A 14 8.14 3.09 -13.62
CA HIS A 14 6.77 2.60 -13.75
C HIS A 14 6.66 1.07 -13.74
N ASN A 15 7.47 0.34 -14.51
CA ASN A 15 7.36 -1.12 -14.57
C ASN A 15 7.61 -1.78 -13.21
N ASP A 16 8.60 -1.29 -12.46
CA ASP A 16 8.90 -1.78 -11.12
C ASP A 16 7.82 -1.36 -10.11
N ILE A 17 7.26 -0.16 -10.28
CA ILE A 17 6.11 0.33 -9.51
C ILE A 17 4.91 -0.60 -9.70
N VAL A 18 4.59 -0.98 -10.94
CA VAL A 18 3.49 -1.88 -11.25
C VAL A 18 3.76 -3.27 -10.65
N LYS A 19 4.98 -3.80 -10.80
CA LYS A 19 5.37 -5.09 -10.23
C LYS A 19 5.27 -5.09 -8.70
N PHE A 20 5.81 -4.07 -8.05
CA PHE A 20 5.73 -3.92 -6.59
C PHE A 20 4.29 -3.74 -6.12
N GLY A 21 3.52 -2.98 -6.91
CA GLY A 21 2.10 -2.73 -6.74
C GLY A 21 1.26 -4.00 -6.66
N LYS A 22 1.68 -5.12 -7.25
CA LYS A 22 0.96 -6.42 -7.11
C LYS A 22 1.01 -7.01 -5.69
N SER A 23 1.91 -6.52 -4.85
CA SER A 23 2.12 -7.03 -3.49
C SER A 23 1.84 -5.99 -2.42
N ARG A 24 2.19 -4.72 -2.66
CA ARG A 24 2.19 -3.63 -1.67
C ARG A 24 1.82 -2.32 -2.36
N ASN A 25 1.19 -1.40 -1.63
CA ASN A 25 0.88 -0.07 -2.18
C ASN A 25 2.18 0.58 -2.69
N PRO A 26 2.27 0.93 -3.98
CA PRO A 26 3.53 1.34 -4.58
C PRO A 26 3.87 2.82 -4.40
N ILE A 27 3.00 3.59 -3.71
CA ILE A 27 3.13 5.05 -3.60
C ILE A 27 3.13 5.49 -2.13
N ASN A 28 3.89 6.55 -1.84
CA ASN A 28 3.87 7.26 -0.56
C ASN A 28 2.82 8.37 -0.59
N HIS A 29 1.56 8.02 -0.36
CA HIS A 29 0.40 8.90 -0.53
C HIS A 29 0.53 10.34 0.01
N PRO A 30 1.09 10.61 1.21
CA PRO A 30 1.13 11.98 1.72
C PRO A 30 2.12 12.91 1.00
N ALA A 31 2.92 12.39 0.06
CA ALA A 31 3.89 13.17 -0.71
C ALA A 31 3.73 12.92 -2.22
N THR A 32 2.48 12.87 -2.71
CA THR A 32 2.17 12.64 -4.12
C THR A 32 1.60 13.87 -4.79
N MET A 33 1.95 14.04 -6.06
CA MET A 33 1.26 14.94 -6.98
C MET A 33 0.77 14.14 -8.19
N PHE A 34 -0.38 14.51 -8.71
CA PHE A 34 -1.00 13.85 -9.87
C PHE A 34 -1.84 14.85 -10.65
N ARG A 35 -2.08 14.55 -11.94
CA ARG A 35 -3.00 15.34 -12.76
C ARG A 35 -4.43 15.06 -12.30
N LYS A 36 -5.17 16.12 -11.97
CA LYS A 36 -6.59 16.02 -11.54
C LYS A 36 -7.44 15.23 -12.54
N SER A 37 -7.26 15.48 -13.84
CA SER A 37 -7.99 14.81 -14.91
C SER A 37 -7.88 13.29 -14.85
N ILE A 38 -6.68 12.75 -14.59
CA ILE A 38 -6.46 11.29 -14.46
C ILE A 38 -7.31 10.72 -13.31
N ILE A 39 -7.31 11.38 -12.15
CA ILE A 39 -8.04 10.90 -10.97
C ILE A 39 -9.56 11.07 -11.11
N CYS A 40 -10.02 12.15 -11.72
CA CYS A 40 -11.43 12.34 -12.01
C CYS A 40 -11.94 11.29 -13.02
N ASN A 41 -11.18 10.97 -14.06
CA ASN A 41 -11.57 9.98 -15.07
C ASN A 41 -11.75 8.57 -14.50
N ILE A 42 -11.04 8.21 -13.43
CA ILE A 42 -11.19 6.92 -12.76
C ILE A 42 -12.22 6.95 -11.60
N GLY A 43 -12.91 8.07 -11.40
CA GLY A 43 -13.95 8.24 -10.38
C GLY A 43 -13.46 8.57 -8.96
N GLY A 44 -12.22 9.06 -8.80
CA GLY A 44 -11.71 9.50 -7.50
C GLY A 44 -11.51 8.36 -6.49
N TYR A 45 -11.64 8.69 -5.20
CA TYR A 45 -11.53 7.71 -4.10
C TYR A 45 -12.82 6.90 -3.95
N ARG A 46 -12.66 5.63 -3.59
CA ARG A 46 -13.76 4.72 -3.24
C ARG A 46 -13.71 4.41 -1.75
N ALA A 47 -14.84 4.08 -1.16
CA ALA A 47 -14.94 3.62 0.21
C ALA A 47 -14.35 2.20 0.36
N ILE A 48 -13.03 2.11 0.40
CA ILE A 48 -12.26 0.88 0.60
C ILE A 48 -11.50 1.05 1.92
N PRO A 49 -12.11 0.68 3.06
CA PRO A 49 -11.55 0.98 4.37
C PRO A 49 -10.07 0.62 4.47
N PHE A 50 -9.26 1.60 4.88
CA PHE A 50 -7.80 1.51 5.12
C PHE A 50 -6.92 1.35 3.87
N LEU A 51 -7.50 1.20 2.68
CA LEU A 51 -6.80 0.84 1.45
C LEU A 51 -7.25 1.73 0.27
N GLU A 52 -7.83 2.89 0.57
CA GLU A 52 -8.40 3.84 -0.39
C GLU A 52 -7.32 4.37 -1.36
N ASP A 53 -6.13 4.64 -0.83
CA ASP A 53 -4.99 5.11 -1.61
C ASP A 53 -4.46 4.02 -2.55
N TYR A 54 -4.39 2.78 -2.07
CA TYR A 54 -3.93 1.65 -2.87
C TYR A 54 -4.91 1.35 -4.02
N ASP A 55 -6.21 1.32 -3.73
CA ASP A 55 -7.24 1.19 -4.75
C ASP A 55 -7.12 2.27 -5.84
N LEU A 56 -6.89 3.53 -5.44
CA LEU A 56 -6.71 4.65 -6.37
C LEU A 56 -5.56 4.42 -7.35
N TRP A 57 -4.38 4.06 -6.84
CA TRP A 57 -3.20 3.88 -7.68
C TRP A 57 -3.30 2.66 -8.59
N VAL A 58 -3.92 1.58 -8.13
CA VAL A 58 -4.18 0.42 -8.98
C VAL A 58 -5.10 0.78 -10.14
N ARG A 59 -6.20 1.47 -9.88
CA ARG A 59 -7.12 1.93 -10.94
C ARG A 59 -6.46 2.91 -11.89
N ALA A 60 -5.62 3.82 -11.39
CA ALA A 60 -4.84 4.72 -12.22
C ALA A 60 -3.93 3.93 -13.18
N ILE A 61 -3.18 2.94 -12.67
CA ILE A 61 -2.32 2.08 -13.49
C ILE A 61 -3.13 1.35 -14.57
N LEU A 62 -4.26 0.74 -14.19
CA LEU A 62 -5.12 0.01 -15.13
C LEU A 62 -5.73 0.93 -16.21
N ASN A 63 -5.85 2.22 -15.94
CA ASN A 63 -6.31 3.23 -16.91
C ASN A 63 -5.15 3.93 -17.64
N GLY A 64 -3.96 3.32 -17.65
CA GLY A 64 -2.81 3.79 -18.43
C GLY A 64 -2.03 4.94 -17.78
N ALA A 65 -2.26 5.25 -16.49
CA ALA A 65 -1.45 6.24 -15.81
C ALA A 65 -0.01 5.76 -15.64
N HIS A 66 0.94 6.54 -16.15
CA HIS A 66 2.36 6.31 -15.93
C HIS A 66 2.78 6.91 -14.59
N LEU A 67 3.48 6.12 -13.77
CA LEU A 67 3.86 6.49 -12.41
C LEU A 67 5.38 6.62 -12.28
N TYR A 68 5.81 7.54 -11.44
CA TYR A 68 7.22 7.77 -11.13
C TYR A 68 7.37 8.14 -9.66
N ASN A 69 8.34 7.53 -8.97
CA ASN A 69 8.67 7.86 -7.58
C ASN A 69 10.02 8.57 -7.51
N ILE A 70 10.02 9.81 -7.04
CA ILE A 70 11.24 10.56 -6.74
C ILE A 70 12.01 9.85 -5.63
N GLN A 71 13.30 9.56 -5.85
CA GLN A 71 14.13 8.78 -4.91
C GLN A 71 14.71 9.62 -3.76
N GLN A 72 14.28 10.87 -3.63
CA GLN A 72 14.63 11.76 -2.52
C GLN A 72 13.55 11.71 -1.43
N SER A 73 13.95 11.83 -0.17
CA SER A 73 13.00 11.89 0.95
C SER A 73 12.38 13.29 1.04
N LEU A 74 11.12 13.40 0.60
CA LEU A 74 10.38 14.67 0.59
C LEU A 74 9.44 14.85 1.80
N LEU A 75 9.36 13.86 2.70
CA LEU A 75 8.39 13.85 3.80
C LEU A 75 8.96 13.22 5.08
N TRP A 76 8.75 13.91 6.20
CA TRP A 76 8.91 13.34 7.54
C TRP A 76 7.56 12.88 8.07
N PHE A 77 7.38 11.57 8.25
CA PHE A 77 6.12 11.00 8.72
C PHE A 77 6.18 10.67 10.21
N ARG A 78 5.29 11.24 11.02
CA ARG A 78 5.19 10.92 12.45
C ARG A 78 4.60 9.52 12.64
N LEU A 79 5.32 8.67 13.36
CA LEU A 79 4.89 7.31 13.68
C LEU A 79 4.56 7.22 15.16
N SER A 80 3.33 6.84 15.49
CA SER A 80 2.89 6.57 16.86
C SER A 80 2.49 5.10 17.01
N ASP A 81 2.44 4.59 18.25
CA ASP A 81 2.02 3.21 18.51
C ASP A 81 0.59 2.93 18.03
N ASN A 82 -0.29 3.93 18.12
CA ASN A 82 -1.65 3.90 17.58
C ASN A 82 -1.68 3.66 16.05
N ALA A 83 -0.63 4.04 15.31
CA ALA A 83 -0.53 3.79 13.88
C ALA A 83 -0.34 2.29 13.54
N PHE A 84 0.13 1.47 14.49
CA PHE A 84 0.28 0.01 14.34
C PHE A 84 -0.93 -0.75 14.86
N LEU A 85 -1.56 -0.26 15.93
CA LEU A 85 -2.81 -0.83 16.46
C LEU A 85 -3.92 -0.81 15.43
N ARG A 86 -4.11 0.32 14.74
CA ARG A 86 -5.10 0.48 13.65
C ARG A 86 -4.84 -0.38 12.42
N ARG A 87 -3.67 -1.03 12.32
CA ARG A 87 -3.27 -1.89 11.21
C ARG A 87 -3.29 -3.37 11.61
N GLY A 88 -4.13 -3.76 12.55
CA GLY A 88 -4.30 -5.14 12.99
C GLY A 88 -5.73 -5.49 13.30
N GLY A 89 -5.94 -6.75 13.67
CA GLY A 89 -7.26 -7.24 14.04
C GLY A 89 -8.06 -7.80 12.87
N ILE A 90 -9.20 -8.39 13.23
CA ILE A 90 -10.04 -9.19 12.33
C ILE A 90 -10.70 -8.31 11.27
N ASP A 91 -11.17 -7.11 11.63
CA ASP A 91 -11.84 -6.23 10.67
C ASP A 91 -10.90 -5.72 9.58
N TYR A 92 -9.64 -5.44 9.93
CA TYR A 92 -8.62 -5.10 8.94
C TYR A 92 -8.34 -6.29 8.02
N ALA A 93 -8.21 -7.49 8.57
CA ALA A 93 -7.98 -8.72 7.82
C ALA A 93 -9.13 -9.01 6.82
N LYS A 94 -10.39 -8.85 7.24
CA LYS A 94 -11.57 -9.00 6.37
C LYS A 94 -11.53 -8.01 5.20
N ASN A 95 -11.22 -6.74 5.46
CA ASN A 95 -11.10 -5.72 4.42
C ASN A 95 -9.94 -6.02 3.46
N GLU A 96 -8.81 -6.51 3.94
CA GLU A 96 -7.69 -6.94 3.08
C GLU A 96 -8.06 -8.12 2.17
N ILE A 97 -8.77 -9.13 2.68
CA ILE A 97 -9.24 -10.25 1.86
C ILE A 97 -10.15 -9.73 0.74
N LYS A 98 -11.14 -8.92 1.08
CA LYS A 98 -12.07 -8.32 0.09
C LYS A 98 -11.32 -7.49 -0.94
N PHE A 99 -10.30 -6.73 -0.50
CA PHE A 99 -9.48 -5.94 -1.41
C PHE A 99 -8.63 -6.82 -2.34
N GLN A 100 -7.99 -7.89 -1.85
CA GLN A 100 -7.23 -8.81 -2.70
C GLN A 100 -8.13 -9.52 -3.73
N GLN A 101 -9.33 -9.93 -3.32
CA GLN A 101 -10.34 -10.46 -4.24
C GLN A 101 -10.72 -9.43 -5.31
N ASN A 102 -10.89 -8.16 -4.95
CA ASN A 102 -11.14 -7.09 -5.90
C ASN A 102 -9.97 -6.89 -6.88
N LEU A 103 -8.73 -6.89 -6.40
CA LEU A 103 -7.53 -6.79 -7.26
C LEU A 103 -7.45 -7.92 -8.29
N TYR A 104 -7.83 -9.13 -7.90
CA TYR A 104 -7.92 -10.28 -8.82
C TYR A 104 -9.04 -10.08 -9.84
N LYS A 105 -10.24 -9.69 -9.38
CA LYS A 105 -11.42 -9.47 -10.26
C LYS A 105 -11.17 -8.41 -11.34
N ILE A 106 -10.44 -7.35 -11.01
CA ILE A 106 -10.08 -6.28 -11.97
C ILE A 106 -8.84 -6.62 -12.82
N GLY A 107 -8.30 -7.84 -12.72
CA GLY A 107 -7.18 -8.31 -13.53
C GLY A 107 -5.80 -7.75 -13.14
N TYR A 108 -5.68 -7.11 -11.98
CA TYR A 108 -4.41 -6.49 -11.57
C TYR A 108 -3.39 -7.50 -11.05
N ILE A 109 -3.87 -8.54 -10.34
CA ILE A 109 -3.05 -9.62 -9.79
C ILE A 109 -3.53 -10.99 -10.27
N SER A 110 -2.63 -11.97 -10.33
CA SER A 110 -2.99 -13.36 -10.60
C SER A 110 -3.66 -14.01 -9.39
N ILE A 111 -4.31 -15.16 -9.61
CA ILE A 111 -4.90 -15.96 -8.52
C ILE A 111 -3.83 -16.43 -7.50
N ILE A 112 -2.63 -16.77 -7.99
CA ILE A 112 -1.51 -17.18 -7.15
C ILE A 112 -1.09 -16.00 -6.26
N ASN A 113 -0.90 -14.81 -6.84
CA ASN A 113 -0.59 -13.60 -6.09
C ASN A 113 -1.66 -13.28 -5.04
N MET A 114 -2.94 -13.45 -5.37
CA MET A 114 -4.04 -13.20 -4.44
C MET A 114 -3.92 -14.07 -3.18
N TYR A 115 -3.79 -15.39 -3.35
CA TYR A 115 -3.67 -16.30 -2.21
C TYR A 115 -2.38 -16.09 -1.40
N SER A 116 -1.24 -15.89 -2.07
CA SER A 116 0.03 -15.59 -1.38
C SER A 116 -0.06 -14.29 -0.57
N ASN A 117 -0.64 -13.23 -1.14
CA ASN A 117 -0.82 -11.96 -0.46
C ASN A 117 -1.75 -12.09 0.75
N ILE A 118 -2.89 -12.78 0.59
CA ILE A 118 -3.84 -13.02 1.70
C ILE A 118 -3.13 -13.76 2.83
N PHE A 119 -2.44 -14.86 2.53
CA PHE A 119 -1.74 -15.67 3.53
C PHE A 119 -0.72 -14.85 4.34
N ILE A 120 0.18 -14.13 3.65
CA ILE A 120 1.21 -13.32 4.30
C ILE A 120 0.58 -12.20 5.15
N ARG A 121 -0.46 -11.53 4.64
CA ARG A 121 -1.12 -10.44 5.34
C ARG A 121 -1.87 -10.92 6.58
N LEU A 122 -2.60 -12.03 6.49
CA LEU A 122 -3.33 -12.62 7.61
C LEU A 122 -2.40 -12.93 8.78
N ILE A 123 -1.26 -13.57 8.51
CA ILE A 123 -0.25 -13.83 9.55
C ILE A 123 0.15 -12.52 10.22
N ILE A 124 0.51 -11.49 9.46
CA ILE A 124 0.96 -10.20 10.03
C ILE A 124 -0.15 -9.49 10.83
N ARG A 125 -1.42 -9.61 10.44
CA ARG A 125 -2.55 -8.97 11.14
C ARG A 125 -2.91 -9.66 12.45
N LEU A 126 -2.70 -10.98 12.54
CA LEU A 126 -2.99 -11.77 13.74
C LEU A 126 -1.85 -11.74 14.77
N LEU A 127 -0.63 -11.34 14.38
CA LEU A 127 0.49 -11.19 15.31
C LEU A 127 0.21 -10.13 16.40
N PRO A 128 0.74 -10.32 17.63
CA PRO A 128 0.77 -9.30 18.67
C PRO A 128 1.38 -7.99 18.21
N ASN A 129 0.92 -6.86 18.76
CA ASN A 129 1.30 -5.52 18.28
C ASN A 129 2.82 -5.27 18.36
N MET A 130 3.51 -5.78 19.39
CA MET A 130 4.96 -5.63 19.52
C MET A 130 5.71 -6.27 18.33
N ILE A 131 5.34 -7.48 17.94
CA ILE A 131 5.95 -8.21 16.82
C ILE A 131 5.61 -7.50 15.50
N ARG A 132 4.36 -7.05 15.34
CA ARG A 132 3.93 -6.31 14.15
C ARG A 132 4.73 -5.01 13.97
N LYS A 133 4.95 -4.25 15.05
CA LYS A 133 5.77 -3.04 15.07
C LYS A 133 7.19 -3.34 14.58
N TYR A 134 7.81 -4.40 15.11
CA TYR A 134 9.14 -4.84 14.69
C TYR A 134 9.20 -5.15 13.18
N ILE A 135 8.28 -5.98 12.66
CA ILE A 135 8.24 -6.33 11.23
C ILE A 135 8.08 -5.09 10.35
N TYR A 136 7.18 -4.17 10.72
CA TYR A 136 6.93 -2.96 9.93
C TYR A 136 8.12 -2.01 9.89
N VAL A 137 8.81 -1.81 11.01
CA VAL A 137 9.92 -0.87 11.11
C VAL A 137 11.18 -1.45 10.46
N PHE A 138 11.50 -2.72 10.72
CA PHE A 138 12.81 -3.28 10.37
C PHE A 138 12.83 -4.07 9.05
N ARG A 139 11.69 -4.62 8.60
CA ARG A 139 11.63 -5.50 7.42
C ARG A 139 10.83 -4.91 6.25
N LEU A 140 9.70 -4.24 6.51
CA LEU A 140 8.83 -3.72 5.44
C LEU A 140 9.20 -2.31 4.97
N ARG A 141 9.93 -1.53 5.77
CA ARG A 141 10.32 -0.15 5.44
C ARG A 141 11.84 -0.02 5.28
N LYS A 142 12.44 -0.95 4.54
CA LYS A 142 13.77 -0.84 3.97
C LYS A 142 13.65 -0.81 2.45
#